data_AF-A0A369TFJ2-F1
#
_entry.id   AF-A0A369TFJ2-F1
#
_cell.length_a   1.000
_cell.length_b   1.000
_cell.length_c   1.000
_cell.angle_alpha   90.00
_cell.angle_beta   90.00
_cell.angle_gamma   90.00
#
_symmetry.space_group_name_H-M   'P 1'
#
loop_
_entity.id
_entity.type
_entity.pdbx_description
1 polymer ?
#
loop_
_entity_poly.entity_id
_entity_poly.type
_entity_poly.pdbx_seq_one_letter_code
_entity_poly.pdbx_strand_id
1 'polypeptide(L)'
;MKPRLFLHVGQHKTGTTSIQGYLQHHEETLRAHGFWQPDRLGRPDGGFQRVGELIVTEGPEAFVAHLKRGHDGGAIIVSAENLSRVLARTHPEANAVITAHFDTTVILSMRRQDEMLESAFSQLVKFGRRLNIEKDDPYPFDYEPLVGQLVQDYGRDNVKLSLYGADRSLSPEAMLMRAVGGPELPPLERQANVRTHRRNLLFMSQLELKRRSIAKRLLAFLQDNPVIRDDGIRELSSVARRNALIAEHRDGNTRICEAFGLDADFMTAPVRDDGWFPARKISSREWADVMSGFLQPRHLGV
;
A
#
# COMPACT_ATOMS: atom_id res chain seq x y z
N MET A 1 -30.51 -15.22 2.37
CA MET A 1 -29.21 -14.92 3.00
C MET A 1 -28.46 -13.94 2.11
N LYS A 2 -27.73 -12.98 2.68
CA LYS A 2 -26.87 -12.06 1.91
C LYS A 2 -25.63 -12.83 1.42
N PRO A 3 -25.09 -12.56 0.21
CA PRO A 3 -23.82 -13.14 -0.22
C PRO A 3 -22.69 -12.68 0.70
N ARG A 4 -21.70 -13.55 0.91
CA ARG A 4 -20.50 -13.22 1.70
C ARG A 4 -19.57 -12.35 0.87
N LEU A 5 -19.06 -11.28 1.45
CA LEU A 5 -18.09 -10.36 0.85
C LEU A 5 -16.87 -10.23 1.75
N PHE A 6 -15.70 -10.59 1.24
CA PHE A 6 -14.41 -10.28 1.84
C PHE A 6 -13.83 -9.05 1.17
N LEU A 7 -13.84 -7.94 1.90
CA LEU A 7 -13.41 -6.65 1.40
C LEU A 7 -12.05 -6.28 1.98
N HIS A 8 -10.97 -6.58 1.25
CA HIS A 8 -9.64 -6.11 1.60
C HIS A 8 -9.50 -4.62 1.23
N VAL A 9 -9.65 -3.78 2.25
CA VAL A 9 -9.54 -2.32 2.18
C VAL A 9 -8.09 -1.89 2.33
N GLY A 10 -7.18 -2.57 1.62
CA GLY A 10 -5.75 -2.40 1.78
C GLY A 10 -5.34 -0.93 1.74
N GLN A 11 -4.50 -0.49 2.67
CA GLN A 11 -3.88 0.81 2.55
C GLN A 11 -2.85 0.81 1.43
N HIS A 12 -2.50 2.02 0.97
CA HIS A 12 -1.30 2.17 0.18
C HIS A 12 -0.13 1.47 0.86
N LYS A 13 0.68 0.72 0.09
CA LYS A 13 1.94 0.12 0.55
C LYS A 13 1.86 -1.11 1.45
N THR A 14 0.76 -1.86 1.38
CA THR A 14 0.62 -3.16 2.07
C THR A 14 0.49 -4.36 1.12
N GLY A 15 0.98 -4.23 -0.12
CA GLY A 15 1.05 -5.36 -1.07
C GLY A 15 -0.21 -5.58 -1.91
N THR A 16 -1.11 -4.59 -2.00
CA THR A 16 -2.36 -4.65 -2.79
C THR A 16 -2.14 -5.11 -4.23
N THR A 17 -1.16 -4.57 -4.95
CA THR A 17 -0.86 -4.99 -6.33
C THR A 17 -0.48 -6.48 -6.41
N SER A 18 0.27 -6.97 -5.43
CA SER A 18 0.71 -8.36 -5.36
C SER A 18 -0.48 -9.29 -5.09
N ILE A 19 -1.32 -8.92 -4.12
CA ILE A 19 -2.59 -9.58 -3.82
C ILE A 19 -3.48 -9.67 -5.06
N GLN A 20 -3.66 -8.56 -5.76
CA GLN A 20 -4.49 -8.54 -6.96
C GLN A 20 -3.90 -9.47 -8.03
N GLY A 21 -2.59 -9.39 -8.32
CA GLY A 21 -1.94 -10.30 -9.27
C GLY A 21 -2.15 -11.78 -8.93
N TYR A 22 -1.97 -12.14 -7.66
CA TYR A 22 -2.19 -13.50 -7.15
C TYR A 22 -3.63 -13.97 -7.31
N LEU A 23 -4.59 -13.13 -6.92
CA LEU A 23 -6.00 -13.45 -7.00
C LEU A 23 -6.43 -13.71 -8.45
N GLN A 24 -5.93 -12.95 -9.43
CA GLN A 24 -6.22 -13.20 -10.84
C GLN A 24 -5.52 -14.44 -11.37
N HIS A 25 -4.24 -14.63 -11.04
CA HIS A 25 -3.51 -15.81 -11.51
C HIS A 25 -4.19 -17.12 -11.07
N HIS A 26 -4.79 -17.11 -9.88
CA HIS A 26 -5.44 -18.27 -9.28
C HIS A 26 -6.97 -18.27 -9.40
N GLU A 27 -7.56 -17.45 -10.27
CA GLU A 27 -9.02 -17.24 -10.34
C GLU A 27 -9.82 -18.55 -10.48
N GLU A 28 -9.43 -19.43 -11.40
CA GLU A 28 -10.11 -20.71 -11.62
C GLU A 28 -10.05 -21.63 -10.38
N THR A 29 -8.88 -21.69 -9.75
CA THR A 29 -8.67 -22.52 -8.55
C THR A 29 -9.45 -21.95 -7.37
N LEU A 30 -9.46 -20.63 -7.20
CA LEU A 30 -10.25 -19.95 -6.16
C LEU A 30 -11.75 -20.16 -6.38
N ARG A 31 -12.22 -20.12 -7.62
CA ARG A 31 -13.62 -20.40 -7.98
C ARG A 31 -14.03 -21.82 -7.63
N ALA A 32 -13.16 -22.81 -7.88
CA ALA A 32 -13.39 -24.20 -7.47
C ALA A 32 -13.49 -24.35 -5.94
N HIS A 33 -12.88 -23.45 -5.17
CA HIS A 33 -12.97 -23.39 -3.71
C HIS A 33 -14.09 -22.46 -3.21
N GLY A 34 -14.99 -22.02 -4.09
CA GLY A 34 -16.14 -21.20 -3.72
C GLY A 34 -15.80 -19.72 -3.47
N PHE A 35 -14.71 -19.22 -4.05
CA PHE A 35 -14.37 -17.80 -4.05
C PHE A 35 -14.51 -17.19 -5.43
N TRP A 36 -15.25 -16.10 -5.53
CA TRP A 36 -15.49 -15.39 -6.78
C TRP A 36 -14.86 -14.00 -6.73
N GLN A 37 -14.35 -13.54 -7.86
CA GLN A 37 -13.80 -12.20 -8.02
C GLN A 37 -14.54 -11.45 -9.13
N PRO A 38 -14.87 -10.18 -8.92
CA PRO A 38 -15.47 -9.36 -9.96
C PRO A 38 -14.47 -9.03 -11.06
N ASP A 39 -14.98 -8.73 -12.25
CA ASP A 39 -14.19 -8.17 -13.36
C ASP A 39 -13.44 -6.90 -12.91
N ARG A 40 -12.28 -6.63 -13.52
CA ARG A 40 -11.43 -5.47 -13.20
C ARG A 40 -11.82 -4.20 -13.95
N LEU A 41 -13.06 -4.09 -14.41
CA LEU A 41 -13.53 -3.01 -15.27
C LEU A 41 -12.68 -2.91 -16.55
N GLY A 42 -12.34 -4.06 -17.14
CA GLY A 42 -11.72 -4.15 -18.46
C GLY A 42 -10.26 -3.71 -18.59
N ARG A 43 -9.43 -3.79 -17.54
CA ARG A 43 -7.97 -3.54 -17.67
C ARG A 43 -7.13 -4.76 -17.28
N PRO A 44 -6.28 -5.28 -18.19
CA PRO A 44 -5.34 -6.37 -17.89
C PRO A 44 -4.34 -5.99 -16.79
N ASP A 45 -3.85 -4.73 -16.82
CA ASP A 45 -2.70 -4.28 -16.01
C ASP A 45 -3.06 -3.25 -14.93
N GLY A 46 -4.32 -2.80 -14.91
CA GLY A 46 -4.82 -1.76 -14.02
C GLY A 46 -5.56 -2.40 -12.86
N GLY A 47 -4.86 -2.68 -11.77
CA GLY A 47 -5.41 -3.30 -10.57
C GLY A 47 -6.73 -2.67 -10.08
N PHE A 48 -7.43 -3.38 -9.19
CA PHE A 48 -8.72 -3.03 -8.57
C PHE A 48 -8.79 -1.65 -7.85
N GLN A 49 -7.77 -0.79 -7.96
CA GLN A 49 -7.78 0.60 -7.51
C GLN A 49 -9.01 1.39 -8.00
N ARG A 50 -9.58 1.05 -9.16
CA ARG A 50 -10.76 1.75 -9.70
C ARG A 50 -12.09 1.30 -9.10
N VAL A 51 -12.13 0.17 -8.41
CA VAL A 51 -13.38 -0.31 -7.82
C VAL A 51 -13.83 0.62 -6.68
N GLY A 52 -12.91 1.21 -5.91
CA GLY A 52 -13.25 2.31 -5.01
C GLY A 52 -13.60 3.63 -5.73
N GLU A 53 -13.15 3.84 -6.97
CA GLU A 53 -13.53 5.03 -7.75
C GLU A 53 -15.00 4.97 -8.18
N LEU A 54 -15.56 3.77 -8.44
CA LEU A 54 -16.99 3.62 -8.75
C LEU A 54 -17.87 4.25 -7.67
N ILE A 55 -17.53 4.05 -6.39
CA ILE A 55 -18.27 4.66 -5.28
C ILE A 55 -18.23 6.19 -5.39
N VAL A 56 -17.08 6.75 -5.74
CA VAL A 56 -16.88 8.20 -5.84
C VAL A 56 -17.58 8.79 -7.06
N THR A 57 -17.52 8.11 -8.21
CA THR A 57 -17.99 8.67 -9.49
C THR A 57 -19.43 8.32 -9.83
N GLU A 58 -19.89 7.14 -9.41
CA GLU A 58 -21.20 6.57 -9.78
C GLU A 58 -22.04 6.17 -8.56
N GLY A 59 -21.47 6.26 -7.35
CA GLY A 59 -22.15 5.96 -6.10
C GLY A 59 -22.00 4.51 -5.61
N PRO A 60 -22.38 4.23 -4.36
CA PRO A 60 -22.21 2.91 -3.75
C PRO A 60 -23.08 1.82 -4.40
N GLU A 61 -24.22 2.17 -4.99
CA GLU A 61 -25.06 1.20 -5.71
C GLU A 61 -24.38 0.68 -6.98
N ALA A 62 -23.63 1.53 -7.69
CA ALA A 62 -22.85 1.11 -8.85
C ALA A 62 -21.76 0.10 -8.46
N PHE A 63 -21.12 0.32 -7.30
CA PHE A 63 -20.18 -0.63 -6.72
C PHE A 63 -20.86 -1.98 -6.40
N VAL A 64 -22.01 -1.97 -5.74
CA VAL A 64 -22.78 -3.20 -5.43
C VAL A 64 -23.18 -3.94 -6.72
N ALA A 65 -23.71 -3.22 -7.70
CA ALA A 65 -24.11 -3.79 -8.98
C ALA A 65 -22.92 -4.41 -9.73
N HIS A 66 -21.75 -3.76 -9.65
CA HIS A 66 -20.50 -4.30 -10.19
C HIS A 66 -20.08 -5.60 -9.49
N LEU A 67 -20.12 -5.64 -8.15
CA LEU A 67 -19.78 -6.84 -7.37
C LEU A 67 -20.73 -8.02 -7.60
N LYS A 68 -21.98 -7.76 -8.02
CA LYS A 68 -22.95 -8.82 -8.32
C LYS A 68 -22.93 -9.26 -9.79
N ARG A 69 -22.27 -8.51 -10.66
CA ARG A 69 -22.31 -8.77 -12.10
C ARG A 69 -21.57 -10.06 -12.44
N GLY A 70 -22.30 -11.06 -12.94
CA GLY A 70 -21.72 -12.35 -13.30
C GLY A 70 -21.32 -13.21 -12.10
N HIS A 71 -21.72 -12.80 -10.88
CA HIS A 71 -21.58 -13.63 -9.68
C HIS A 71 -22.58 -14.79 -9.77
N ASP A 72 -22.07 -16.02 -9.79
CA ASP A 72 -22.85 -17.24 -9.93
C ASP A 72 -22.87 -18.11 -8.67
N GLY A 73 -22.29 -17.62 -7.57
CA GLY A 73 -22.20 -18.32 -6.29
C GLY A 73 -20.86 -18.10 -5.59
N GLY A 74 -20.74 -18.63 -4.38
CA GLY A 74 -19.52 -18.48 -3.57
C GLY A 74 -19.37 -17.12 -2.88
N ALA A 75 -18.29 -16.99 -2.10
CA ALA A 75 -17.93 -15.76 -1.41
C ALA A 75 -17.16 -14.81 -2.34
N ILE A 76 -17.53 -13.54 -2.34
CA ILE A 76 -16.90 -12.50 -3.16
C ILE A 76 -15.61 -12.04 -2.46
N ILE A 77 -14.47 -12.00 -3.14
CA ILE A 77 -13.22 -11.39 -2.63
C ILE A 77 -12.85 -10.18 -3.48
N VAL A 78 -12.62 -9.04 -2.83
CA VAL A 78 -12.14 -7.81 -3.47
C VAL A 78 -10.97 -7.23 -2.69
N SER A 79 -9.93 -6.80 -3.40
CA SER A 79 -8.78 -6.10 -2.82
C SER A 79 -8.56 -4.78 -3.55
N ALA A 80 -8.74 -3.64 -2.88
CA ALA A 80 -8.54 -2.33 -3.50
C ALA A 80 -7.90 -1.31 -2.55
N GLU A 81 -6.86 -0.64 -3.05
CA GLU A 81 -5.93 0.20 -2.27
C GLU A 81 -6.54 1.52 -1.79
N ASN A 82 -7.56 2.01 -2.48
CA ASN A 82 -8.23 3.27 -2.16
C ASN A 82 -9.46 3.09 -1.27
N LEU A 83 -9.94 1.86 -1.04
CA LEU A 83 -11.19 1.63 -0.31
C LEU A 83 -11.09 2.06 1.15
N SER A 84 -9.94 1.91 1.81
CA SER A 84 -9.79 2.41 3.19
C SER A 84 -10.07 3.90 3.28
N ARG A 85 -9.56 4.70 2.33
CA ARG A 85 -9.83 6.14 2.26
C ARG A 85 -11.29 6.42 1.88
N VAL A 86 -11.81 5.73 0.87
CA VAL A 86 -13.18 5.95 0.39
C VAL A 86 -14.17 5.65 1.50
N LEU A 87 -14.10 4.46 2.10
CA LEU A 87 -15.07 3.99 3.09
C LEU A 87 -14.93 4.63 4.46
N ALA A 88 -13.76 5.14 4.83
CA ALA A 88 -13.60 5.77 6.16
C ALA A 88 -13.61 7.31 6.13
N ARG A 89 -13.43 7.94 4.95
CA ARG A 89 -13.27 9.40 4.88
C ARG A 89 -14.11 10.05 3.78
N THR A 90 -14.09 9.53 2.56
CA THR A 90 -14.69 10.23 1.41
C THR A 90 -16.19 9.96 1.29
N HIS A 91 -16.61 8.71 1.49
CA HIS A 91 -17.98 8.22 1.35
C HIS A 91 -18.31 7.17 2.44
N PRO A 92 -18.29 7.53 3.73
CA PRO A 92 -18.62 6.59 4.80
C PRO A 92 -20.05 6.03 4.71
N GLU A 93 -20.98 6.76 4.09
CA GLU A 93 -22.34 6.29 3.81
C GLU A 93 -22.38 5.04 2.92
N ALA A 94 -21.32 4.79 2.13
CA ALA A 94 -21.21 3.59 1.31
C ALA A 94 -21.20 2.30 2.15
N ASN A 95 -20.73 2.35 3.40
CA ASN A 95 -20.70 1.17 4.27
C ASN A 95 -22.11 0.65 4.57
N ALA A 96 -23.09 1.56 4.76
CA ALA A 96 -24.48 1.16 5.00
C ALA A 96 -25.09 0.46 3.78
N VAL A 97 -24.78 0.93 2.56
CA VAL A 97 -25.24 0.31 1.31
C VAL A 97 -24.58 -1.05 1.11
N ILE A 98 -23.27 -1.17 1.34
CA ILE A 98 -22.53 -2.43 1.23
C ILE A 98 -23.11 -3.48 2.21
N THR A 99 -23.26 -3.11 3.49
CA THR A 99 -23.79 -4.01 4.52
C THR A 99 -25.26 -4.34 4.31
N ALA A 100 -26.06 -3.47 3.67
CA ALA A 100 -27.43 -3.79 3.26
C ALA A 100 -27.48 -4.96 2.25
N HIS A 101 -26.47 -5.09 1.39
CA HIS A 101 -26.45 -6.10 0.32
C HIS A 101 -25.61 -7.34 0.61
N PHE A 102 -24.61 -7.26 1.47
CA PHE A 102 -23.63 -8.32 1.70
C PHE A 102 -23.44 -8.61 3.19
N ASP A 103 -23.15 -9.87 3.49
CA ASP A 103 -22.53 -10.26 4.76
C ASP A 103 -21.02 -10.00 4.63
N THR A 104 -20.58 -8.85 5.15
CA THR A 104 -19.27 -8.28 4.79
C THR A 104 -18.25 -8.45 5.90
N THR A 105 -17.12 -9.09 5.58
CA THR A 105 -15.90 -9.07 6.38
C THR A 105 -14.91 -8.10 5.76
N VAL A 106 -14.50 -7.07 6.50
CA VAL A 106 -13.49 -6.09 6.09
C VAL A 106 -12.11 -6.52 6.58
N ILE A 107 -11.12 -6.48 5.69
CA ILE A 107 -9.75 -6.91 5.97
C ILE A 107 -8.82 -5.72 5.76
N LEU A 108 -8.05 -5.37 6.78
CA LEU A 108 -7.09 -4.28 6.75
C LEU A 108 -5.71 -4.77 7.23
N SER A 109 -4.68 -4.49 6.44
CA SER A 109 -3.29 -4.67 6.87
C SER A 109 -2.76 -3.33 7.40
N MET A 110 -2.29 -3.32 8.64
CA MET A 110 -1.62 -2.17 9.27
C MET A 110 -0.11 -2.31 9.06
N ARG A 111 0.58 -1.19 8.87
CA ARG A 111 2.04 -1.14 8.77
C ARG A 111 2.57 -0.14 9.77
N ARG A 112 3.72 -0.43 10.37
CA ARG A 112 4.36 0.48 11.31
C ARG A 112 4.58 1.87 10.70
N GLN A 113 4.28 2.92 11.45
CA GLN A 113 4.11 4.28 10.92
C GLN A 113 5.39 4.86 10.31
N ASP A 114 6.55 4.59 10.90
CA ASP A 114 7.84 4.98 10.36
C ASP A 114 8.12 4.31 8.99
N GLU A 115 7.82 3.01 8.86
CA GLU A 115 7.95 2.32 7.58
C GLU A 115 6.95 2.79 6.54
N MET A 116 5.75 3.16 7.00
CA MET A 116 4.70 3.70 6.14
C MET A 116 5.12 5.06 5.57
N LEU A 117 5.68 5.96 6.38
CA LEU A 117 6.27 7.24 5.94
C LEU A 117 7.28 7.00 4.81
N GLU A 118 8.27 6.14 5.03
CA GLU A 118 9.33 5.91 4.04
C GLU A 118 8.79 5.35 2.72
N SER A 119 7.82 4.46 2.81
CA SER A 119 7.19 3.83 1.66
C SER A 119 6.33 4.81 0.87
N ALA A 120 5.56 5.65 1.57
CA ALA A 120 4.76 6.71 0.98
C ALA A 120 5.64 7.78 0.31
N PHE A 121 6.66 8.26 1.01
CA PHE A 121 7.67 9.18 0.48
C PHE A 121 8.31 8.63 -0.79
N SER A 122 8.81 7.39 -0.74
CA SER A 122 9.46 6.74 -1.89
C SER A 122 8.54 6.69 -3.11
N GLN A 123 7.24 6.46 -2.91
CA GLN A 123 6.27 6.44 -4.01
C GLN A 123 6.06 7.81 -4.62
N LEU A 124 5.81 8.82 -3.80
CA LEU A 124 5.51 10.16 -4.29
C LEU A 124 6.71 10.78 -4.99
N VAL A 125 7.92 10.55 -4.48
CA VAL A 125 9.17 10.93 -5.17
C VAL A 125 9.28 10.25 -6.53
N LYS A 126 8.98 8.95 -6.62
CA LYS A 126 8.93 8.23 -7.91
C LYS A 126 7.81 8.72 -8.83
N PHE A 127 6.80 9.41 -8.30
CA PHE A 127 5.76 10.08 -9.08
C PHE A 127 6.14 11.52 -9.46
N GLY A 128 7.32 11.99 -9.06
CA GLY A 128 7.85 13.30 -9.42
C GLY A 128 7.57 14.40 -8.40
N ARG A 129 7.10 14.06 -7.20
CA ARG A 129 6.87 15.05 -6.13
C ARG A 129 8.18 15.44 -5.47
N ARG A 130 8.37 16.74 -5.26
CA ARG A 130 9.40 17.27 -4.37
C ARG A 130 8.95 17.12 -2.91
N LEU A 131 9.76 16.44 -2.09
CA LEU A 131 9.47 16.15 -0.69
C LEU A 131 10.74 16.13 0.17
N ASN A 132 10.58 16.36 1.47
CA ASN A 132 11.59 16.27 2.52
C ASN A 132 11.16 15.23 3.56
N ILE A 133 11.86 14.10 3.62
CA ILE A 133 11.53 12.98 4.52
C ILE A 133 11.54 13.34 6.01
N GLU A 134 12.32 14.35 6.42
CA GLU A 134 12.41 14.77 7.83
C GLU A 134 11.29 15.73 8.25
N LYS A 135 10.57 16.32 7.28
CA LYS A 135 9.61 17.41 7.54
C LYS A 135 8.22 17.11 7.03
N ASP A 136 8.12 16.50 5.86
CA ASP A 136 6.85 16.26 5.21
C ASP A 136 6.25 14.96 5.73
N ASP A 137 4.95 15.01 6.02
CA ASP A 137 4.13 13.83 6.20
C ASP A 137 3.15 13.72 5.03
N PRO A 138 3.55 13.02 3.96
CA PRO A 138 2.71 12.92 2.77
C PRO A 138 1.41 12.16 3.02
N TYR A 139 1.33 11.38 4.10
CA TYR A 139 0.14 10.61 4.45
C TYR A 139 0.09 10.36 5.98
N PRO A 140 -0.71 11.15 6.73
CA PRO A 140 -0.95 10.86 8.13
C PRO A 140 -1.85 9.62 8.24
N PHE A 141 -1.24 8.47 8.57
CA PHE A 141 -1.91 7.19 8.75
C PHE A 141 -2.16 6.93 10.25
N ASP A 142 -3.14 7.65 10.79
CA ASP A 142 -3.70 7.32 12.09
C ASP A 142 -4.70 6.16 11.95
N TYR A 143 -4.34 5.01 12.52
CA TYR A 143 -5.13 3.78 12.44
C TYR A 143 -6.32 3.79 13.38
N GLU A 144 -6.25 4.50 14.50
CA GLU A 144 -7.31 4.49 15.51
C GLU A 144 -8.66 4.97 14.96
N PRO A 145 -8.78 6.16 14.35
CA PRO A 145 -10.04 6.60 13.77
C PRO A 145 -10.49 5.72 12.60
N LEU A 146 -9.54 5.19 11.81
CA LEU A 146 -9.86 4.31 10.68
C LEU A 146 -10.48 2.99 11.16
N VAL A 147 -9.81 2.30 12.08
CA VAL A 147 -10.29 1.02 12.63
C VAL A 147 -11.57 1.23 13.43
N GLY A 148 -11.66 2.32 14.20
CA GLY A 148 -12.87 2.69 14.95
C GLY A 148 -14.08 2.81 14.03
N GLN A 149 -13.96 3.54 12.92
CA GLN A 149 -15.04 3.67 11.93
C GLN A 149 -15.42 2.33 11.31
N LEU A 150 -14.44 1.50 10.92
CA LEU A 150 -14.72 0.18 10.37
C LEU A 150 -15.43 -0.74 11.36
N VAL A 151 -15.03 -0.72 12.64
CA VAL A 151 -15.69 -1.50 13.70
C VAL A 151 -17.11 -1.00 13.95
N GLN A 152 -17.33 0.31 13.92
CA GLN A 152 -18.67 0.90 14.04
C GLN A 152 -19.59 0.45 12.90
N ASP A 153 -19.09 0.43 11.67
CA ASP A 153 -19.92 0.17 10.49
C ASP A 153 -20.16 -1.32 10.21
N TYR A 154 -19.17 -2.18 10.51
CA TYR A 154 -19.22 -3.61 10.16
C TYR A 154 -19.38 -4.52 11.38
N GLY A 155 -19.09 -4.03 12.58
CA GLY A 155 -19.00 -4.82 13.81
C GLY A 155 -17.62 -5.46 13.99
N ARG A 156 -17.19 -5.61 15.25
CA ARG A 156 -15.85 -6.07 15.63
C ARG A 156 -15.48 -7.44 15.05
N ASP A 157 -16.42 -8.38 14.98
CA ASP A 157 -16.17 -9.74 14.49
C ASP A 157 -15.96 -9.80 12.97
N ASN A 158 -16.48 -8.78 12.26
CA ASN A 158 -16.37 -8.64 10.81
C ASN A 158 -15.18 -7.79 10.38
N VAL A 159 -14.39 -7.26 11.31
CA VAL A 159 -13.14 -6.56 11.00
C VAL A 159 -11.96 -7.50 11.30
N LYS A 160 -11.14 -7.76 10.29
CA LYS A 160 -9.93 -8.58 10.37
C LYS A 160 -8.71 -7.70 10.16
N LEU A 161 -7.82 -7.68 11.13
CA LEU A 161 -6.58 -6.91 11.07
C LEU A 161 -5.37 -7.83 10.94
N SER A 162 -4.33 -7.34 10.26
CA SER A 162 -3.02 -7.99 10.20
C SER A 162 -1.90 -6.96 10.24
N LEU A 163 -0.71 -7.38 10.69
CA LEU A 163 0.48 -6.52 10.78
C LEU A 163 1.43 -6.84 9.61
N TYR A 164 1.50 -5.92 8.66
CA TYR A 164 2.34 -6.04 7.48
C TYR A 164 3.82 -6.06 7.88
N GLY A 165 4.52 -7.16 7.55
CA GLY A 165 5.95 -7.31 7.78
C GLY A 165 6.33 -7.79 9.19
N ALA A 166 5.35 -8.02 10.08
CA ALA A 166 5.60 -8.62 11.39
C ALA A 166 6.09 -10.07 11.26
N ASP A 167 5.45 -10.85 10.39
CA ASP A 167 5.92 -12.16 9.97
C ASP A 167 6.52 -12.07 8.57
N ARG A 168 7.85 -12.16 8.48
CA ARG A 168 8.57 -12.10 7.20
C ARG A 168 8.47 -13.40 6.38
N SER A 169 7.99 -14.49 6.97
CA SER A 169 7.75 -15.74 6.26
C SER A 169 6.44 -15.69 5.46
N LEU A 170 5.50 -14.82 5.85
CA LEU A 170 4.20 -14.68 5.19
C LEU A 170 4.22 -13.58 4.13
N SER A 171 3.77 -13.94 2.93
CA SER A 171 3.51 -12.97 1.88
C SER A 171 2.17 -12.23 2.12
N PRO A 172 1.97 -11.03 1.54
CA PRO A 172 0.68 -10.33 1.63
C PRO A 172 -0.52 -11.14 1.16
N GLU A 173 -0.31 -12.01 0.18
CA GLU A 173 -1.33 -12.91 -0.36
C GLU A 173 -1.65 -14.04 0.59
N ALA A 174 -0.63 -14.66 1.20
CA ALA A 174 -0.83 -15.66 2.24
C ALA A 174 -1.56 -15.07 3.46
N MET A 175 -1.24 -13.84 3.86
CA MET A 175 -1.97 -13.13 4.92
C MET A 175 -3.45 -12.93 4.56
N LEU A 176 -3.74 -12.50 3.33
CA LEU A 176 -5.14 -12.38 2.86
C LEU A 176 -5.85 -13.73 2.88
N MET A 177 -5.24 -14.78 2.30
CA MET A 177 -5.86 -16.10 2.20
C MET A 177 -6.17 -16.69 3.58
N ARG A 178 -5.27 -16.50 4.54
CA ARG A 178 -5.50 -16.85 5.95
C ARG A 178 -6.67 -16.06 6.56
N ALA A 179 -6.77 -14.77 6.28
CA ALA A 179 -7.85 -13.92 6.82
C ALA A 179 -9.24 -14.30 6.29
N VAL A 180 -9.34 -14.68 5.01
CA VAL A 180 -10.60 -15.13 4.37
C VAL A 180 -10.92 -16.61 4.63
N GLY A 181 -9.97 -17.38 5.16
CA GLY A 181 -10.10 -18.83 5.33
C GLY A 181 -10.12 -19.59 4.01
N GLY A 182 -9.36 -19.13 3.02
CA GLY A 182 -9.28 -19.77 1.70
C GLY A 182 -8.07 -20.70 1.55
N PRO A 183 -7.90 -21.31 0.37
CA PRO A 183 -6.87 -22.33 0.14
C PRO A 183 -5.47 -21.72 0.17
N GLU A 184 -4.49 -22.53 0.57
CA GLU A 184 -3.08 -22.25 0.39
C GLU A 184 -2.69 -22.59 -1.06
N LEU A 185 -2.30 -21.57 -1.84
CA LEU A 185 -1.91 -21.74 -3.24
C LEU A 185 -0.45 -21.31 -3.45
N PRO A 186 0.22 -21.82 -4.49
CA PRO A 186 1.60 -21.48 -4.76
C PRO A 186 1.82 -19.97 -4.90
N PRO A 187 2.93 -19.44 -4.35
CA PRO A 187 3.28 -18.03 -4.55
C PRO A 187 3.61 -17.78 -6.02
N LEU A 188 3.35 -16.55 -6.48
CA LEU A 188 3.81 -16.13 -7.80
C LEU A 188 5.33 -15.90 -7.80
N GLU A 189 6.02 -16.33 -8.85
CA GLU A 189 7.41 -15.95 -9.06
C GLU A 189 7.53 -14.42 -9.10
N ARG A 190 8.31 -13.86 -8.18
CA ARG A 190 8.56 -12.41 -8.14
C ARG A 190 9.90 -12.12 -8.77
N GLN A 191 9.91 -11.21 -9.73
CA GLN A 191 11.15 -10.47 -10.01
C GLN A 191 11.50 -9.68 -8.76
N ALA A 192 12.72 -9.87 -8.26
CA ALA A 192 13.21 -9.11 -7.12
C ALA A 192 13.20 -7.62 -7.49
N ASN A 193 12.25 -6.87 -6.91
CA ASN A 193 12.23 -5.41 -7.05
C ASN A 193 13.46 -4.87 -6.34
N VAL A 194 14.53 -4.60 -7.10
CA VAL A 194 15.73 -3.94 -6.58
C VAL A 194 15.30 -2.60 -6.01
N ARG A 195 15.36 -2.47 -4.68
CA ARG A 195 15.00 -1.23 -4.00
C ARG A 195 16.00 -0.17 -4.46
N THR A 196 15.47 0.94 -4.96
CA THR A 196 16.28 2.13 -5.25
C THR A 196 16.99 2.56 -3.97
N HIS A 197 18.32 2.61 -3.97
CA HIS A 197 19.06 3.01 -2.79
C HIS A 197 18.76 4.46 -2.40
N ARG A 198 18.93 4.79 -1.11
CA ARG A 198 18.34 6.00 -0.52
C ARG A 198 18.82 7.30 -1.17
N ARG A 199 20.10 7.40 -1.56
CA ARG A 199 20.66 8.64 -2.12
C ARG A 199 20.04 9.01 -3.47
N ASN A 200 19.66 8.03 -4.29
CA ASN A 200 18.91 8.27 -5.53
C ASN A 200 17.52 8.84 -5.25
N LEU A 201 16.83 8.32 -4.23
CA LEU A 201 15.52 8.85 -3.83
C LEU A 201 15.64 10.27 -3.26
N LEU A 202 16.65 10.54 -2.44
CA LEU A 202 16.90 11.89 -1.89
C LEU A 202 17.34 12.90 -2.95
N PHE A 203 17.97 12.46 -4.03
CA PHE A 203 18.19 13.30 -5.21
C PHE A 203 16.88 13.63 -5.90
N MET A 204 16.09 12.61 -6.24
CA MET A 204 14.80 12.80 -6.92
C MET A 204 13.83 13.65 -6.09
N SER A 205 13.87 13.55 -4.76
CA SER A 205 12.99 14.31 -3.88
C SER A 205 13.26 15.82 -3.87
N GLN A 206 14.38 16.27 -4.45
CA GLN A 206 14.70 17.68 -4.64
C GLN A 206 14.11 18.26 -5.93
N LEU A 207 13.54 17.41 -6.79
CA LEU A 207 12.99 17.78 -8.09
C LEU A 207 11.45 17.77 -8.07
N GLU A 208 10.85 18.78 -8.69
CA GLU A 208 9.42 18.77 -9.02
C GLU A 208 9.27 18.41 -10.50
N LEU A 209 8.81 17.19 -10.78
CA LEU A 209 8.67 16.66 -12.14
C LEU A 209 7.20 16.59 -12.52
N LYS A 210 6.77 17.47 -13.44
CA LYS A 210 5.37 17.60 -13.87
C LYS A 210 4.78 16.37 -14.55
N ARG A 211 5.61 15.44 -15.05
CA ARG A 211 5.15 14.23 -15.76
C ARG A 211 5.74 12.98 -15.11
N ARG A 212 4.85 12.05 -14.73
CA ARG A 212 5.23 10.75 -14.16
C ARG A 212 6.15 9.94 -15.08
N SER A 213 6.00 10.07 -16.40
CA SER A 213 6.88 9.44 -17.38
C SER A 213 8.33 9.92 -17.27
N ILE A 214 8.56 11.21 -17.00
CA ILE A 214 9.90 11.77 -16.80
C ILE A 214 10.51 11.21 -15.52
N ALA A 215 9.74 11.19 -14.42
CA ALA A 215 10.20 10.62 -13.16
C ALA A 215 10.59 9.13 -13.30
N LYS A 216 9.80 8.35 -14.07
CA LYS A 216 10.12 6.94 -14.36
C LYS A 216 11.43 6.79 -15.16
N ARG A 217 11.65 7.63 -16.17
CA ARG A 217 12.90 7.60 -16.96
C ARG A 217 14.11 8.03 -16.14
N LEU A 218 13.97 9.06 -15.29
CA LEU A 218 15.03 9.49 -14.39
C LEU A 218 15.39 8.38 -13.40
N LEU A 219 14.38 7.71 -12.83
CA LEU A 219 14.62 6.58 -11.94
C LEU A 219 15.39 5.46 -12.63
N ALA A 220 14.99 5.08 -13.84
CA ALA A 220 15.70 4.06 -14.63
C ALA A 220 17.15 4.50 -14.91
N PHE A 221 17.34 5.75 -15.36
CA PHE A 221 18.68 6.31 -15.58
C PHE A 221 19.56 6.22 -14.32
N LEU A 222 19.04 6.60 -13.15
CA LEU A 222 19.76 6.54 -11.87
C LEU A 222 20.07 5.11 -11.41
N GLN A 223 19.26 4.12 -11.81
CA GLN A 223 19.50 2.72 -11.51
C GLN A 223 20.60 2.13 -12.41
N ASP A 224 20.65 2.55 -13.67
CA ASP A 224 21.61 2.06 -14.66
C ASP A 224 22.94 2.82 -14.61
N ASN A 225 22.97 4.03 -14.02
CA ASN A 225 24.14 4.90 -13.96
C ASN A 225 24.48 5.25 -12.52
N PRO A 226 25.47 4.58 -11.89
CA PRO A 226 25.82 4.77 -10.48
C PRO A 226 26.64 6.06 -10.24
N VAL A 227 26.20 7.18 -10.81
CA VAL A 227 26.78 8.51 -10.62
C VAL A 227 26.69 8.90 -9.15
N ILE A 228 25.51 8.71 -8.55
CA ILE A 228 25.30 8.86 -7.12
C ILE A 228 25.60 7.52 -6.48
N ARG A 229 26.68 7.46 -5.71
CA ARG A 229 27.09 6.23 -5.03
C ARG A 229 26.15 5.87 -3.91
N ASP A 230 25.85 4.59 -3.76
CA ASP A 230 25.18 4.08 -2.57
C ASP A 230 26.06 4.29 -1.33
N ASP A 231 25.43 4.59 -0.20
CA ASP A 231 26.07 4.68 1.10
C ASP A 231 25.72 3.52 2.03
N GLY A 232 24.98 2.52 1.53
CA GLY A 232 24.73 1.25 2.22
C GLY A 232 23.65 1.32 3.29
N ILE A 233 23.05 2.49 3.51
CA ILE A 233 21.92 2.64 4.43
C ILE A 233 20.62 2.60 3.63
N ARG A 234 19.66 1.83 4.15
CA ARG A 234 18.39 1.59 3.48
C ARG A 234 17.32 2.63 3.86
N GLU A 235 17.38 3.07 5.10
CA GLU A 235 16.40 3.94 5.74
C GLU A 235 16.63 5.39 5.32
N LEU A 236 15.53 6.04 4.94
CA LEU A 236 15.50 7.41 4.43
C LEU A 236 15.47 8.42 5.56
N SER A 237 14.74 8.11 6.63
CA SER A 237 14.46 9.03 7.73
C SER A 237 15.37 8.78 8.93
N SER A 238 15.66 9.84 9.67
CA SER A 238 16.44 9.77 10.90
C SER A 238 15.78 8.89 11.96
N VAL A 239 16.59 8.25 12.81
CA VAL A 239 16.10 7.48 13.98
C VAL A 239 15.18 8.35 14.85
N ALA A 240 15.53 9.62 15.03
CA ALA A 240 14.72 10.58 15.76
C ALA A 240 13.33 10.78 15.12
N ARG A 241 13.26 10.99 13.80
CA ARG A 241 11.99 11.14 13.09
C ARG A 241 11.13 9.87 13.15
N ARG A 242 11.74 8.70 12.96
CA ARG A 242 11.05 7.40 13.05
C ARG A 242 10.47 7.18 14.46
N ASN A 243 11.27 7.42 15.50
CA ASN A 243 10.82 7.28 16.89
C ASN A 243 9.75 8.31 17.27
N ALA A 244 9.81 9.53 16.74
CA ALA A 244 8.77 10.53 16.96
C ALA A 244 7.41 10.06 16.41
N LEU A 245 7.39 9.51 15.19
CA LEU A 245 6.16 8.96 14.59
C LEU A 245 5.63 7.75 15.37
N ILE A 246 6.50 6.84 15.80
CA ILE A 246 6.08 5.68 16.61
C ILE A 246 5.49 6.16 17.95
N ALA A 247 6.10 7.16 18.58
CA ALA A 247 5.61 7.72 19.84
C ALA A 247 4.26 8.42 19.66
N GLU A 248 4.10 9.20 18.59
CA GLU A 248 2.85 9.91 18.25
C GLU A 248 1.65 8.97 18.14
N HIS A 249 1.83 7.77 17.56
CA HIS A 249 0.76 6.80 17.36
C HIS A 249 0.75 5.64 18.36
N ARG A 250 1.59 5.68 19.40
CA ARG A 250 1.79 4.58 20.35
C ARG A 250 0.48 4.12 20.99
N ASP A 251 -0.28 5.06 21.54
CA ASP A 251 -1.46 4.75 22.34
C ASP A 251 -2.57 4.13 21.49
N GLY A 252 -2.85 4.72 20.32
CA GLY A 252 -3.83 4.21 19.37
C GLY A 252 -3.45 2.82 18.83
N ASN A 253 -2.18 2.62 18.46
CA ASN A 253 -1.68 1.32 18.04
C ASN A 253 -1.79 0.27 19.14
N THR A 254 -1.48 0.63 20.39
CA THR A 254 -1.57 -0.29 21.54
C THR A 254 -3.00 -0.75 21.73
N ARG A 255 -3.96 0.19 21.80
CA ARG A 255 -5.39 -0.13 21.94
C ARG A 255 -5.90 -1.03 20.83
N ILE A 256 -5.54 -0.75 19.58
CA ILE A 256 -5.94 -1.58 18.44
C ILE A 256 -5.32 -2.99 18.56
N CYS A 257 -4.03 -3.09 18.85
CA CYS A 257 -3.36 -4.38 18.91
C CYS A 257 -3.92 -5.24 20.05
N GLU A 258 -4.13 -4.67 21.24
CA GLU A 258 -4.77 -5.37 22.35
C GLU A 258 -6.19 -5.82 22.01
N ALA A 259 -7.02 -4.94 21.43
CA ALA A 259 -8.40 -5.24 21.06
C ALA A 259 -8.51 -6.33 19.98
N PHE A 260 -7.46 -6.51 19.16
CA PHE A 260 -7.41 -7.49 18.06
C PHE A 260 -6.48 -8.67 18.30
N GLY A 261 -5.82 -8.75 19.47
CA GLY A 261 -4.86 -9.82 19.77
C GLY A 261 -3.63 -9.81 18.85
N LEU A 262 -3.17 -8.63 18.45
CA LEU A 262 -1.99 -8.42 17.61
C LEU A 262 -0.77 -8.05 18.45
N ASP A 263 0.42 -8.17 17.86
CA ASP A 263 1.68 -7.76 18.48
C ASP A 263 1.80 -6.23 18.57
N ALA A 264 1.48 -5.68 19.75
CA ALA A 264 1.61 -4.26 20.05
C ALA A 264 3.08 -3.80 20.04
N ASP A 265 4.02 -4.66 20.44
CA ASP A 265 5.44 -4.31 20.49
C ASP A 265 5.99 -4.11 19.07
N PHE A 266 5.55 -4.92 18.10
CA PHE A 266 5.90 -4.69 16.70
C PHE A 266 5.55 -3.27 16.23
N MET A 267 4.37 -2.77 16.60
CA MET A 267 3.88 -1.45 16.17
C MET A 267 4.43 -0.28 16.99
N THR A 268 4.91 -0.51 18.22
CA THR A 268 5.18 0.55 19.19
C THR A 268 6.62 0.58 19.73
N ALA A 269 7.40 -0.48 19.51
CA ALA A 269 8.78 -0.53 19.95
C ALA A 269 9.60 0.57 19.23
N PRO A 270 10.45 1.31 19.96
CA PRO A 270 11.34 2.27 19.34
C PRO A 270 12.28 1.56 18.36
N VAL A 271 12.65 2.28 17.31
CA VAL A 271 13.69 1.86 16.39
C VAL A 271 15.01 1.76 17.16
N ARG A 272 15.64 0.58 17.08
CA ARG A 272 17.00 0.36 17.61
C ARG A 272 18.00 1.12 16.74
N ASP A 273 19.06 1.64 17.35
CA ASP A 273 20.17 2.21 16.60
C ASP A 273 20.75 1.15 15.65
N ASP A 274 20.51 1.35 14.37
CA ASP A 274 20.80 0.44 13.26
C ASP A 274 22.08 0.84 12.52
N GLY A 275 22.91 1.70 13.13
CA GLY A 275 24.08 2.29 12.48
C GLY A 275 23.69 3.33 11.43
N TRP A 276 22.49 3.89 11.52
CA TRP A 276 22.03 4.94 10.62
C TRP A 276 22.87 6.21 10.76
N PHE A 277 23.25 6.78 9.62
CA PHE A 277 23.89 8.08 9.55
C PHE A 277 23.22 8.95 8.48
N PRO A 278 23.25 10.29 8.61
CA PRO A 278 22.71 11.20 7.60
C PRO A 278 23.34 10.96 6.22
N ALA A 279 22.51 10.91 5.19
CA ALA A 279 23.00 10.75 3.82
C ALA A 279 23.94 11.90 3.44
N ARG A 280 25.05 11.56 2.77
CA ARG A 280 25.95 12.58 2.21
C ARG A 280 25.17 13.41 1.19
N LYS A 281 25.24 14.74 1.35
CA LYS A 281 24.66 15.70 0.41
C LYS A 281 25.10 15.36 -1.01
N ILE A 282 24.16 15.47 -1.97
CA ILE A 282 24.51 15.33 -3.38
C ILE A 282 25.43 16.49 -3.76
N SER A 283 26.64 16.17 -4.20
CA SER A 283 27.64 17.15 -4.59
C SER A 283 27.26 17.86 -5.89
N SER A 284 27.79 19.07 -6.13
CA SER A 284 27.57 19.79 -7.39
C SER A 284 28.02 19.00 -8.61
N ARG A 285 29.07 18.15 -8.46
CA ARG A 285 29.53 17.25 -9.51
C ARG A 285 28.54 16.13 -9.78
N GLU A 286 28.06 15.42 -8.76
CA GLU A 286 27.01 14.39 -8.92
C GLU A 286 25.76 15.00 -9.58
N TRP A 287 25.37 16.21 -9.18
CA TRP A 287 24.28 16.96 -9.82
C TRP A 287 24.53 17.19 -11.31
N ALA A 288 25.68 17.76 -11.66
CA ALA A 288 26.03 18.03 -13.06
C ALA A 288 26.10 16.75 -13.90
N ASP A 289 26.68 15.69 -13.37
CA ASP A 289 26.83 14.41 -14.06
C ASP A 289 25.47 13.73 -14.30
N VAL A 290 24.55 13.75 -13.31
CA VAL A 290 23.18 13.23 -13.50
C VAL A 290 22.42 14.07 -14.52
N MET A 291 22.41 15.40 -14.39
CA MET A 291 21.63 16.26 -15.27
C MET A 291 22.15 16.25 -16.70
N SER A 292 23.47 16.30 -16.89
CA SER A 292 24.07 16.24 -18.22
C SER A 292 23.83 14.88 -18.90
N GLY A 293 23.92 13.78 -18.15
CA GLY A 293 23.65 12.45 -18.68
C GLY A 293 22.17 12.22 -19.01
N PHE A 294 21.27 12.61 -18.10
CA PHE A 294 19.83 12.40 -18.27
C PHE A 294 19.20 13.28 -19.36
N LEU A 295 19.71 14.50 -19.56
CA LEU A 295 19.19 15.42 -20.58
C LEU A 295 19.69 15.10 -22.00
N GLN A 296 20.50 14.05 -22.20
CA GLN A 296 20.88 13.62 -23.53
C GLN A 296 19.65 13.12 -24.32
N PRO A 297 19.55 13.39 -25.65
CA PRO A 297 18.36 13.08 -26.46
C PRO A 297 17.84 11.64 -26.31
N ARG A 298 18.76 10.67 -26.21
CA ARG A 298 18.46 9.24 -26.02
C ARG A 298 17.59 8.91 -24.80
N HIS A 299 17.58 9.76 -23.77
CA HIS A 299 16.79 9.56 -22.55
C HIS A 299 15.53 10.45 -22.50
N LEU A 300 15.51 11.53 -23.29
CA LEU A 300 14.36 12.42 -23.42
C LEU A 300 13.32 11.92 -24.44
N GLY A 301 13.66 10.91 -25.24
CA GLY A 301 12.74 10.33 -26.23
C GLY A 301 12.37 11.33 -27.32
N VAL A 302 13.36 12.14 -27.71
CA VAL A 302 13.34 13.07 -28.85
C VAL A 302 14.30 12.52 -29.90
#